data_AF-A0A6A5WE91-F1
#
_entry.id   AF-A0A6A5WE91-F1
#
_cell.length_a   1.000
_cell.length_b   1.000
_cell.length_c   1.000
_cell.angle_alpha   90.00
_cell.angle_beta   90.00
_cell.angle_gamma   90.00
#
_symmetry.space_group_name_H-M   'P 1'
#
loop_
_entity.id
_entity.type
_entity.pdbx_description
1 polymer ?
#
loop_
_entity_poly.entity_id
_entity_poly.type
_entity_poly.pdbx_seq_one_letter_code
_entity_poly.pdbx_strand_id
1 'polypeptide(L)'
;MVAHGDAMEATDHTEMSSMSTMAMAFFTSTATPLYSEAWTPSSAGAYAGTCIFLIILAIVLRALFTAKSYLDAKALESSLKRRYVVVADQHTVSDKAADTNSLTGILTSNGQEENVRIVQAPSKHIQPWRFSVDLPRAAIMTVIAGVGYLLMLAVMTYNVGYFLSVLGGTFAGELAFGRFNQGMMTM
;
A
#
# COMPACT_ATOMS: atom_id res chain seq x y z
N MET A 1 6.77 3.51 85.64
CA MET A 1 6.42 2.24 84.99
C MET A 1 5.43 2.55 83.89
N VAL A 2 5.78 2.14 82.66
CA VAL A 2 4.91 2.07 81.47
C VAL A 2 4.47 3.40 80.83
N ALA A 3 5.13 3.76 79.73
CA ALA A 3 4.47 4.34 78.57
C ALA A 3 4.86 3.47 77.37
N HIS A 4 3.84 2.85 76.76
CA HIS A 4 3.94 1.96 75.60
C HIS A 4 4.62 2.67 74.42
N GLY A 5 5.76 2.14 73.97
CA GLY A 5 6.23 2.32 72.61
C GLY A 5 5.73 1.13 71.80
N ASP A 6 4.52 1.22 71.26
CA ASP A 6 4.02 0.24 70.30
C ASP A 6 4.67 0.47 68.94
N ALA A 7 5.27 -0.60 68.44
CA ALA A 7 6.00 -0.68 67.20
C ALA A 7 5.06 -0.43 66.02
N MET A 8 5.37 0.60 65.21
CA MET A 8 4.78 0.71 63.87
C MET A 8 5.53 -0.24 62.93
N GLU A 9 4.77 -1.18 62.36
CA GLU A 9 5.11 -1.99 61.19
C GLU A 9 5.78 -1.15 60.10
N ALA A 10 6.99 -1.55 59.72
CA ALA A 10 7.58 -1.16 58.44
C ALA A 10 7.73 -2.42 57.59
N THR A 11 6.59 -2.89 57.09
CA THR A 11 6.53 -3.84 55.99
C THR A 11 6.56 -3.03 54.69
N ASP A 12 7.73 -2.78 54.13
CA ASP A 12 7.84 -2.30 52.74
C ASP A 12 8.64 -3.32 51.92
N HIS A 13 7.92 -4.35 51.50
CA HIS A 13 8.31 -5.22 50.40
C HIS A 13 8.08 -4.47 49.10
N THR A 14 9.07 -3.73 48.64
CA THR A 14 9.07 -3.17 47.28
C THR A 14 10.34 -3.61 46.55
N GLU A 15 10.49 -4.91 46.32
CA GLU A 15 11.28 -5.41 45.20
C GLU A 15 10.55 -4.98 43.91
N MET A 16 10.80 -3.75 43.47
CA MET A 16 10.50 -3.36 42.10
C MET A 16 11.32 -4.26 41.19
N SER A 17 10.66 -5.28 40.66
CA SER A 17 11.10 -6.09 39.55
C SER A 17 11.88 -5.22 38.56
N SER A 18 13.19 -5.46 38.51
CA SER A 18 14.09 -5.04 37.44
C SER A 18 13.44 -5.41 36.11
N MET A 19 12.65 -4.48 35.55
CA MET A 19 12.34 -4.52 34.13
C MET A 19 13.66 -4.16 33.47
N SER A 20 14.46 -5.20 33.21
CA SER A 20 15.64 -5.12 32.36
C SER A 20 15.32 -4.21 31.19
N THR A 21 15.99 -3.06 31.11
CA THR A 21 15.94 -2.16 29.98
C THR A 21 16.12 -2.99 28.72
N MET A 22 15.02 -3.31 28.02
CA MET A 22 15.10 -4.04 26.75
C MET A 22 15.86 -3.13 25.82
N ALA A 23 17.12 -3.45 25.57
CA ALA A 23 17.89 -2.79 24.54
C ALA A 23 17.11 -2.97 23.24
N MET A 24 16.59 -1.88 22.67
CA MET A 24 15.87 -1.86 21.39
C MET A 24 16.86 -1.99 20.23
N ALA A 25 17.69 -3.02 20.32
CA ALA A 25 18.76 -3.34 19.41
C ALA A 25 18.45 -4.68 18.74
N PHE A 26 18.92 -4.81 17.51
CA PHE A 26 18.77 -6.05 16.77
C PHE A 26 19.43 -7.21 17.51
N PHE A 27 18.71 -8.32 17.63
CA PHE A 27 19.21 -9.54 18.26
C PHE A 27 18.99 -10.76 17.37
N THR A 28 19.73 -11.81 17.69
CA THR A 28 19.67 -13.09 16.97
C THR A 28 19.10 -14.15 17.92
N SER A 29 17.93 -14.68 17.59
CA SER A 29 17.28 -15.76 18.34
C SER A 29 16.38 -16.57 17.40
N THR A 30 16.28 -17.87 17.62
CA THR A 30 15.38 -18.75 16.87
C THR A 30 14.06 -19.00 17.58
N ALA A 31 13.90 -18.50 18.82
CA ALA A 31 12.72 -18.70 19.66
C ALA A 31 11.96 -17.38 19.89
N THR A 32 11.86 -16.55 18.86
CA THR A 32 11.15 -15.27 18.93
C THR A 32 9.71 -15.43 18.45
N PRO A 33 8.69 -15.12 19.28
CA PRO A 33 7.29 -15.13 18.86
C PRO A 33 7.05 -14.07 17.77
N LEU A 34 6.20 -14.38 16.78
CA LEU A 34 5.93 -13.47 15.66
C LEU A 34 4.65 -12.63 15.85
N TYR A 35 3.48 -13.28 15.89
CA TYR A 35 2.16 -12.61 16.01
C TYR A 35 1.38 -13.00 17.26
N SER A 36 1.74 -14.12 17.87
CA SER A 36 1.18 -14.61 19.12
C SER A 36 2.20 -15.53 19.79
N GLU A 37 2.06 -15.76 21.09
CA GLU A 37 2.90 -16.71 21.83
C GLU A 37 2.78 -18.14 21.27
N ALA A 38 1.62 -18.49 20.72
CA ALA A 38 1.41 -19.77 20.05
C ALA A 38 2.25 -19.93 18.77
N TRP A 39 2.62 -18.82 18.12
CA TRP A 39 3.53 -18.81 16.96
C TRP A 39 4.97 -18.55 17.40
N THR A 40 5.49 -19.41 18.28
CA THR A 40 6.89 -19.40 18.71
C THR A 40 7.63 -20.59 18.07
N PRO A 41 8.61 -20.35 17.19
CA PRO A 41 9.38 -21.44 16.60
C PRO A 41 10.20 -22.17 17.66
N SER A 42 9.99 -23.48 17.79
CA SER A 42 10.72 -24.35 18.73
C SER A 42 11.89 -25.10 18.11
N SER A 43 12.06 -24.99 16.78
CA SER A 43 13.14 -25.65 16.03
C SER A 43 13.71 -24.73 14.94
N ALA A 44 14.93 -25.01 14.49
CA ALA A 44 15.57 -24.27 13.39
C ALA A 44 14.75 -24.32 12.08
N GLY A 45 14.11 -25.46 11.80
CA GLY A 45 13.22 -25.61 10.64
C GLY A 45 11.96 -24.76 10.77
N ALA A 46 11.35 -24.70 11.95
CA ALA A 46 10.19 -23.83 12.21
C ALA A 46 10.56 -22.34 12.05
N TYR A 47 11.73 -21.95 12.56
CA TYR A 47 12.25 -20.60 12.38
C TYR A 47 12.45 -20.25 10.90
N ALA A 48 13.09 -21.14 10.13
CA ALA A 48 13.27 -20.97 8.69
C ALA A 48 11.91 -20.87 7.96
N GLY A 49 10.91 -21.67 8.37
CA GLY A 49 9.54 -21.57 7.87
C GLY A 49 8.92 -20.20 8.09
N THR A 50 9.09 -19.62 9.28
CA THR A 50 8.64 -18.25 9.59
C THR A 50 9.34 -17.22 8.70
N CYS A 51 10.65 -17.35 8.49
CA CYS A 51 11.40 -16.46 7.58
C CYS A 51 10.88 -16.55 6.13
N ILE A 52 10.66 -17.75 5.60
CA ILE A 52 10.10 -17.96 4.25
C ILE A 52 8.69 -17.38 4.16
N PHE A 53 7.86 -17.58 5.17
CA PHE A 53 6.53 -16.98 5.24
C PHE A 53 6.59 -15.45 5.16
N LEU A 54 7.50 -14.81 5.90
CA LEU A 54 7.68 -13.35 5.85
C LEU A 54 8.17 -12.86 4.49
N ILE A 55 9.08 -13.60 3.82
CA ILE A 55 9.50 -13.30 2.45
C ILE A 55 8.30 -13.30 1.51
N ILE A 56 7.50 -14.36 1.55
CA ILE A 56 6.30 -14.50 0.70
C ILE A 56 5.30 -13.39 1.02
N LEU A 57 5.05 -13.11 2.30
CA LEU A 57 4.12 -12.07 2.73
C LEU A 57 4.55 -10.67 2.24
N ALA A 58 5.86 -10.37 2.26
CA ALA A 58 6.42 -9.13 1.73
C ALA A 58 6.29 -9.04 0.20
N ILE A 59 6.52 -10.14 -0.52
CA ILE A 59 6.30 -10.21 -1.98
C ILE A 59 4.82 -9.98 -2.31
N VAL A 60 3.91 -10.60 -1.54
CA VAL A 60 2.46 -10.44 -1.69
C VAL A 60 2.04 -8.99 -1.43
N LEU A 61 2.56 -8.34 -0.39
CA LEU A 61 2.30 -6.91 -0.17
C LEU A 61 2.67 -6.09 -1.40
N ARG A 62 3.84 -6.35 -2.00
CA ARG A 62 4.27 -5.64 -3.21
C ARG A 62 3.35 -5.92 -4.40
N ALA A 63 2.96 -7.17 -4.60
CA ALA A 63 2.00 -7.56 -5.63
C ALA A 63 0.65 -6.86 -5.47
N LEU A 64 0.14 -6.73 -4.24
CA LEU A 64 -1.11 -6.04 -3.94
C LEU A 64 -1.04 -4.54 -4.26
N PHE A 65 0.07 -3.88 -3.94
CA PHE A 65 0.30 -2.49 -4.34
C PHE A 65 0.29 -2.33 -5.87
N THR A 66 0.99 -3.20 -6.59
CA THR A 66 0.99 -3.17 -8.06
C THR A 66 -0.40 -3.42 -8.65
N ALA A 67 -1.13 -4.41 -8.11
CA ALA A 67 -2.49 -4.72 -8.54
C ALA A 67 -3.44 -3.54 -8.29
N LYS A 68 -3.30 -2.87 -7.15
CA LYS A 68 -4.08 -1.66 -6.83
C LYS A 68 -3.80 -0.55 -7.85
N SER A 69 -2.54 -0.24 -8.13
CA SER A 69 -2.16 0.75 -9.13
C SER A 69 -2.75 0.42 -10.52
N TYR A 70 -2.75 -0.86 -10.89
CA TYR A 70 -3.33 -1.33 -12.15
C TYR A 70 -4.85 -1.15 -12.24
N LEU A 71 -5.57 -1.49 -11.17
CA LEU A 71 -7.01 -1.28 -11.10
C LEU A 71 -7.36 0.21 -11.14
N ASP A 72 -6.50 1.06 -10.57
CA ASP A 72 -6.67 2.51 -10.55
C ASP A 72 -6.46 3.12 -11.95
N ALA A 73 -5.43 2.69 -12.67
CA ALA A 73 -5.20 3.07 -14.06
C ALA A 73 -6.36 2.64 -14.98
N LYS A 74 -6.82 1.39 -14.85
CA LYS A 74 -7.97 0.89 -15.64
C LYS A 74 -9.28 1.62 -15.33
N ALA A 75 -9.52 1.98 -14.07
CA ALA A 75 -10.69 2.75 -13.69
C ALA A 75 -10.66 4.15 -14.32
N LEU A 76 -9.47 4.78 -14.36
CA LEU A 76 -9.27 6.06 -15.03
C LEU A 76 -9.52 5.95 -16.54
N GLU A 77 -8.90 4.99 -17.23
CA GLU A 77 -9.12 4.76 -18.67
C GLU A 77 -10.61 4.57 -19.00
N SER A 78 -11.32 3.75 -18.20
CA SER A 78 -12.75 3.50 -18.38
C SER A 78 -13.58 4.77 -18.26
N SER A 79 -13.16 5.70 -17.39
CA SER A 79 -13.82 6.99 -17.25
C SER A 79 -13.54 7.95 -18.39
N LEU A 80 -12.31 7.94 -18.93
CA LEU A 80 -11.94 8.75 -20.08
C LEU A 80 -12.68 8.29 -21.35
N LYS A 81 -12.77 6.97 -21.59
CA LYS A 81 -13.51 6.40 -22.73
C LYS A 81 -15.00 6.76 -22.73
N ARG A 82 -15.65 6.82 -21.56
CA ARG A 82 -17.05 7.26 -21.45
C ARG A 82 -17.25 8.75 -21.73
N ARG A 83 -16.22 9.57 -21.53
CA ARG A 83 -16.27 11.01 -21.80
C ARG A 83 -15.94 11.34 -23.25
N TYR A 84 -15.15 10.50 -23.92
CA TYR A 84 -14.88 10.56 -25.36
C TYR A 84 -16.04 9.95 -26.17
N VAL A 85 -17.28 10.41 -25.93
CA VAL A 85 -18.31 10.29 -26.94
C VAL A 85 -17.94 11.28 -28.03
N VAL A 86 -17.41 10.75 -29.13
CA VAL A 86 -17.19 11.50 -30.36
C VAL A 86 -18.48 12.24 -30.65
N VAL A 87 -18.43 13.58 -30.64
CA VAL A 87 -19.46 14.41 -31.25
C VAL A 87 -19.42 14.01 -32.72
N ALA A 88 -20.27 13.05 -33.09
CA ALA A 88 -20.48 12.67 -34.47
C ALA A 88 -20.99 13.91 -35.17
N ASP A 89 -20.11 14.46 -36.00
CA ASP A 89 -20.32 15.51 -37.00
C ASP A 89 -21.76 16.06 -37.05
N GLN A 90 -22.02 17.09 -36.24
CA GLN A 90 -23.18 17.94 -36.46
C GLN A 90 -22.73 19.13 -37.29
N HIS A 91 -22.77 18.96 -38.61
CA HIS A 91 -22.68 20.04 -39.58
C HIS A 91 -23.87 20.99 -39.37
N THR A 92 -23.74 21.95 -38.44
CA THR A 92 -24.62 23.13 -38.37
C THR A 92 -23.79 24.36 -38.05
N VAL A 93 -23.82 25.26 -39.02
CA VAL A 93 -23.19 26.56 -39.14
C VAL A 93 -23.54 27.48 -37.96
N SER A 94 -22.61 28.40 -37.64
CA SER A 94 -22.70 29.50 -36.66
C SER A 94 -22.61 29.02 -35.20
N ASP A 95 -21.75 29.55 -34.32
CA ASP A 95 -21.30 30.93 -34.21
C ASP A 95 -20.05 31.05 -33.34
N LYS A 96 -19.39 32.18 -33.48
CA LYS A 96 -18.14 32.58 -32.80
C LYS A 96 -18.25 32.51 -31.27
N ALA A 97 -17.37 31.77 -30.62
CA ALA A 97 -16.87 32.09 -29.27
C ALA A 97 -15.46 31.51 -29.10
N ALA A 98 -14.54 32.37 -28.67
CA ALA A 98 -13.14 32.08 -28.45
C ALA A 98 -12.96 31.17 -27.23
N ASP A 99 -12.60 29.91 -27.44
CA ASP A 99 -12.15 29.01 -26.37
C ASP A 99 -10.63 28.83 -26.46
N THR A 100 -9.93 29.44 -25.50
CA THR A 100 -8.48 29.62 -25.37
C THR A 100 -7.63 28.33 -25.30
N ASN A 101 -8.15 27.14 -25.60
CA ASN A 101 -7.35 25.91 -25.40
C ASN A 101 -7.69 24.71 -26.31
N SER A 102 -8.10 24.95 -27.57
CA SER A 102 -8.17 23.89 -28.56
C SER A 102 -7.04 24.03 -29.59
N LEU A 103 -6.14 23.06 -29.64
CA LEU A 103 -5.17 22.93 -30.73
C LEU A 103 -5.88 22.27 -31.92
N THR A 104 -5.97 23.01 -33.03
CA THR A 104 -6.52 22.50 -34.30
C THR A 104 -5.37 22.02 -35.17
N GLY A 105 -5.40 20.76 -35.62
CA GLY A 105 -4.39 20.20 -36.51
C GLY A 105 -5.06 19.51 -37.71
N ILE A 106 -4.45 19.61 -38.88
CA ILE A 106 -4.93 18.95 -40.11
C ILE A 106 -4.24 17.59 -40.20
N LEU A 107 -5.01 16.50 -40.24
CA LEU A 107 -4.50 15.15 -40.47
C LEU A 107 -5.03 14.67 -41.82
N THR A 108 -4.15 14.57 -42.81
CA THR A 108 -4.49 14.02 -44.13
C THR A 108 -4.35 12.50 -44.08
N SER A 109 -5.46 11.78 -43.87
CA SER A 109 -5.54 10.34 -44.11
C SER A 109 -6.35 10.11 -45.38
N ASN A 110 -5.77 9.42 -46.36
CA ASN A 110 -6.38 9.11 -47.67
C ASN A 110 -6.68 10.30 -48.61
N GLY A 111 -5.99 11.44 -48.45
CA GLY A 111 -6.12 12.57 -49.38
C GLY A 111 -7.37 13.44 -49.18
N GLN A 112 -8.08 13.26 -48.06
CA GLN A 112 -9.14 14.14 -47.60
C GLN A 112 -8.65 14.88 -46.36
N GLU A 113 -8.63 16.21 -46.41
CA GLU A 113 -8.22 17.05 -45.28
C GLU A 113 -9.36 17.11 -44.26
N GLU A 114 -9.29 16.31 -43.21
CA GLU A 114 -10.28 16.33 -42.14
C GLU A 114 -9.79 17.27 -41.02
N ASN A 115 -10.56 18.32 -40.73
CA ASN A 115 -10.24 19.28 -39.68
C ASN A 115 -10.61 18.69 -38.31
N VAL A 116 -9.68 17.96 -37.69
CA VAL A 116 -9.91 17.35 -36.38
C VAL A 116 -9.54 18.34 -35.28
N ARG A 117 -10.56 18.92 -34.61
CA ARG A 117 -10.38 19.75 -33.42
C ARG A 117 -10.22 18.85 -32.20
N ILE A 118 -8.98 18.74 -31.69
CA ILE A 118 -8.71 18.01 -30.44
C ILE A 118 -9.08 18.95 -29.28
N VAL A 119 -10.35 18.91 -28.86
CA VAL A 119 -10.80 19.61 -27.64
C VAL A 119 -10.31 18.81 -26.44
N GLN A 120 -9.14 19.16 -25.91
CA GLN A 120 -8.72 18.72 -24.59
C GLN A 120 -9.59 19.46 -23.55
N ALA A 121 -10.73 18.86 -23.20
CA ALA A 121 -11.55 19.40 -22.13
C ALA A 121 -10.77 19.26 -20.79
N PRO A 122 -10.54 20.33 -20.03
CA PRO A 122 -9.87 20.25 -18.74
C PRO A 122 -10.69 19.33 -17.82
N SER A 123 -10.17 18.14 -17.54
CA SER A 123 -10.89 17.10 -16.81
C SER A 123 -10.54 17.14 -15.33
N LYS A 124 -11.03 18.17 -14.63
CA LYS A 124 -11.04 18.17 -13.16
C LYS A 124 -12.46 17.99 -12.67
N HIS A 125 -12.96 16.74 -12.74
CA HIS A 125 -14.21 16.36 -12.09
C HIS A 125 -13.93 15.16 -11.20
N ILE A 126 -14.03 15.37 -9.88
CA ILE A 126 -13.96 14.30 -8.88
C ILE A 126 -15.18 13.41 -9.16
N GLN A 127 -14.96 12.11 -9.39
CA GLN A 127 -16.07 11.21 -9.65
C GLN A 127 -16.99 11.14 -8.42
N PRO A 128 -18.32 11.17 -8.60
CA PRO A 128 -19.23 10.97 -7.49
C PRO A 128 -19.03 9.58 -6.91
N TRP A 129 -19.08 9.48 -5.60
CA TRP A 129 -18.85 8.24 -4.88
C TRP A 129 -19.92 7.19 -5.20
N ARG A 130 -19.49 5.98 -5.53
CA ARG A 130 -20.34 4.85 -5.89
C ARG A 130 -19.92 3.66 -5.04
N PHE A 131 -20.74 3.30 -4.05
CA PHE A 131 -20.54 2.13 -3.19
C PHE A 131 -20.06 0.88 -3.95
N SER A 132 -20.66 0.55 -5.10
CA SER A 132 -20.30 -0.64 -5.88
C SER A 132 -18.87 -0.64 -6.44
N VAL A 133 -18.24 0.52 -6.60
CA VAL A 133 -16.87 0.66 -7.15
C VAL A 133 -15.88 1.04 -6.04
N ASP A 134 -16.31 1.90 -5.12
CA ASP A 134 -15.48 2.39 -4.03
C ASP A 134 -15.32 1.37 -2.90
N LEU A 135 -16.30 0.50 -2.65
CA LEU A 135 -16.20 -0.52 -1.60
C LEU A 135 -15.14 -1.59 -1.92
N PRO A 136 -15.11 -2.22 -3.12
CA PRO A 136 -14.04 -3.16 -3.46
C PRO A 136 -12.65 -2.50 -3.46
N ARG A 137 -12.58 -1.25 -3.93
CA ARG A 137 -11.36 -0.43 -3.92
C ARG A 137 -10.86 -0.18 -2.50
N ALA A 138 -11.75 0.17 -1.57
CA ALA A 138 -11.42 0.33 -0.17
C ALA A 138 -11.00 -0.99 0.48
N ALA A 139 -11.69 -2.09 0.18
CA ALA A 139 -11.34 -3.42 0.70
C ALA A 139 -9.90 -3.84 0.32
N ILE A 140 -9.47 -3.60 -0.92
CA ILE A 140 -8.09 -3.87 -1.35
C ILE A 140 -7.10 -3.04 -0.52
N MET A 141 -7.39 -1.75 -0.28
CA MET A 141 -6.54 -0.90 0.56
C MET A 141 -6.50 -1.38 2.01
N THR A 142 -7.61 -1.85 2.56
CA THR A 142 -7.67 -2.43 3.90
C THR A 142 -6.82 -3.70 3.99
N VAL A 143 -6.86 -4.58 2.98
CA VAL A 143 -6.00 -5.78 2.93
C VAL A 143 -4.53 -5.38 2.83
N ILE A 144 -4.19 -4.41 1.98
CA ILE A 144 -2.82 -3.86 1.88
C ILE A 144 -2.34 -3.34 3.25
N ALA A 145 -3.16 -2.55 3.92
CA ALA A 145 -2.83 -2.02 5.25
C ALA A 145 -2.67 -3.15 6.28
N GLY A 146 -3.56 -4.14 6.29
CA GLY A 146 -3.49 -5.30 7.17
C GLY A 146 -2.20 -6.09 6.99
N VAL A 147 -1.83 -6.41 5.74
CA VAL A 147 -0.56 -7.10 5.44
C VAL A 147 0.65 -6.23 5.80
N GLY A 148 0.58 -4.93 5.54
CA GLY A 148 1.61 -3.97 5.95
C GLY A 148 1.83 -3.94 7.46
N TYR A 149 0.76 -3.94 8.25
CA TYR A 149 0.86 -3.99 9.71
C TYR A 149 1.39 -5.33 10.22
N LEU A 150 1.03 -6.46 9.59
CA LEU A 150 1.63 -7.75 9.92
C LEU A 150 3.14 -7.77 9.67
N LEU A 151 3.62 -7.18 8.58
CA LEU A 151 5.06 -7.06 8.33
C LEU A 151 5.73 -6.06 9.29
N MET A 152 5.04 -4.98 9.65
CA MET A 152 5.53 -4.03 10.66
C MET A 152 5.69 -4.68 12.02
N LEU A 153 4.70 -5.46 12.47
CA LEU A 153 4.80 -6.24 13.71
C LEU A 153 5.98 -7.20 13.66
N ALA A 154 6.22 -7.86 12.52
CA ALA A 154 7.39 -8.73 12.35
C ALA A 154 8.72 -7.99 12.52
N VAL A 155 8.87 -6.80 11.94
CA VAL A 155 10.09 -5.98 12.07
C VAL A 155 10.27 -5.42 13.48
N MET A 156 9.17 -5.08 14.16
CA MET A 156 9.18 -4.61 15.54
C MET A 156 9.62 -5.68 16.56
N THR A 157 9.79 -6.94 16.15
CA THR A 157 10.39 -7.98 17.01
C THR A 157 11.90 -7.79 17.20
N TYR A 158 12.56 -6.91 16.43
CA TYR A 158 14.01 -6.71 16.43
C TYR A 158 14.86 -7.97 16.15
N ASN A 159 14.23 -9.04 15.66
CA ASN A 159 14.93 -10.24 15.23
C ASN A 159 15.60 -10.02 13.86
N VAL A 160 16.92 -10.19 13.80
CA VAL A 160 17.70 -9.96 12.56
C VAL A 160 17.20 -10.80 11.40
N GLY A 161 16.87 -12.08 11.61
CA GLY A 161 16.45 -12.94 10.50
C GLY A 161 15.04 -12.60 10.00
N TYR A 162 14.12 -12.20 10.87
CA TYR A 162 12.80 -11.70 10.45
C TYR A 162 12.95 -10.38 9.67
N PHE A 163 13.76 -9.46 10.16
CA PHE A 163 14.05 -8.20 9.49
C PHE A 163 14.67 -8.41 8.09
N LEU A 164 15.71 -9.25 7.99
CA LEU A 164 16.35 -9.57 6.71
C LEU A 164 15.40 -10.32 5.76
N SER A 165 14.51 -11.16 6.28
CA SER A 165 13.48 -11.85 5.48
C SER A 165 12.49 -10.85 4.86
N VAL A 166 12.04 -9.85 5.63
CA VAL A 166 11.17 -8.78 5.11
C VAL A 166 11.91 -7.93 4.08
N LEU A 167 13.17 -7.56 4.32
CA LEU A 167 13.98 -6.82 3.33
C LEU A 167 14.21 -7.63 2.05
N GLY A 168 14.59 -8.90 2.18
CA GLY A 168 14.79 -9.80 1.04
C GLY A 168 13.52 -9.99 0.22
N GLY A 169 12.37 -10.16 0.89
CA GLY A 169 11.07 -10.27 0.24
C GLY A 169 10.62 -8.98 -0.44
N THR A 170 10.81 -7.82 0.18
CA THR A 170 10.47 -6.53 -0.45
C THR A 170 11.34 -6.26 -1.68
N PHE A 171 12.64 -6.55 -1.60
CA PHE A 171 13.56 -6.46 -2.73
C PHE A 171 13.17 -7.42 -3.87
N ALA A 172 12.95 -8.70 -3.57
CA ALA A 172 12.53 -9.68 -4.56
C ALA A 172 11.17 -9.33 -5.20
N GLY A 173 10.23 -8.86 -4.40
CA GLY A 173 8.92 -8.37 -4.87
C GLY A 173 9.07 -7.19 -5.82
N GLU A 174 9.98 -6.25 -5.53
CA GLU A 174 10.23 -5.12 -6.41
C GLU A 174 10.86 -5.54 -7.74
N LEU A 175 11.81 -6.47 -7.72
CA LEU A 175 12.38 -7.01 -8.96
C LEU A 175 11.34 -7.76 -9.81
N ALA A 176 10.43 -8.50 -9.16
CA ALA A 176 9.39 -9.25 -9.86
C ALA A 176 8.32 -8.33 -10.47
N PHE A 177 7.81 -7.38 -9.68
CA PHE A 177 6.64 -6.58 -10.04
C PHE A 177 6.95 -5.14 -10.51
N GLY A 178 8.17 -4.65 -10.33
CA GLY A 178 8.57 -3.28 -10.68
C GLY A 178 8.36 -2.94 -12.16
N ARG A 179 8.53 -3.92 -13.05
CA ARG A 179 8.25 -3.78 -14.50
C ARG A 179 6.80 -3.37 -14.79
N PHE A 180 5.85 -3.90 -14.03
CA PHE A 180 4.43 -3.60 -14.24
C PHE A 180 4.09 -2.21 -13.73
N ASN A 181 4.81 -1.72 -12.71
CA ASN A 181 4.62 -0.38 -12.19
C ASN A 181 5.09 0.72 -13.15
N GLN A 182 6.17 0.45 -13.92
CA GLN A 182 6.69 1.39 -14.93
C GLN A 182 5.83 1.45 -16.20
N GLY A 183 5.32 0.30 -16.67
CA GLY A 183 4.46 0.24 -17.86
C GLY A 183 3.13 1.01 -17.70
N MET A 184 2.68 1.24 -16.47
CA MET A 184 1.46 2.01 -16.20
C MET A 184 1.66 3.53 -16.24
N MET A 185 2.89 4.02 -16.10
CA MET A 185 3.20 5.47 -16.17
C MET A 185 3.47 5.95 -17.60
N THR A 186 3.62 5.01 -18.54
CA THR A 186 3.92 5.26 -19.96
C THR A 186 2.71 5.04 -20.88
N MET A 187 1.55 4.65 -20.35
CA MET A 187 0.24 4.66 -21.02
C MET A 187 -0.54 5.91 -20.63
#